data_AF-A0A7S0G1P1-F1
#
_entry.id   AF-A0A7S0G1P1-F1
#
_cell.length_a   1.000
_cell.length_b   1.000
_cell.length_c   1.000
_cell.angle_alpha   90.00
_cell.angle_beta   90.00
_cell.angle_gamma   90.00
#
_symmetry.space_group_name_H-M   'P 1'
#
loop_
_entity.id
_entity.type
_entity.pdbx_description
1 polymer ?
#
loop_
_entity_poly.entity_id
_entity_poly.type
_entity_poly.pdbx_seq_one_letter_code
_entity_poly.pdbx_strand_id
1 'polypeptide(L)'
;DQKLCSPMDVCVVPGIELLIVAMAGSNQLWKMAMDRMDERLVSFSGNGSERRLDSSSAARAEWAQPSSVVVSSSSDGEERRELLVADTESNSIRSVCLDHSNFPTRTIAGGDPLFPDNLFAFGD
;
A
#
# COMPACT_ATOMS: atom_id res chain seq x y z
N ASP A 1 -19.04 9.56 2.54
CA ASP A 1 -17.71 9.56 1.91
C ASP A 1 -16.62 9.81 2.95
N GLN A 2 -15.55 9.02 2.91
CA GLN A 2 -14.37 9.22 3.76
C GLN A 2 -13.58 10.42 3.23
N LYS A 3 -13.16 11.32 4.12
CA LYS A 3 -12.33 12.48 3.75
C LYS A 3 -10.88 12.05 3.55
N LEU A 4 -10.17 12.75 2.66
CA LEU A 4 -8.73 12.62 2.51
C LEU A 4 -8.03 13.11 3.78
N CYS A 5 -6.99 12.38 4.20
CA CYS A 5 -6.21 12.68 5.40
C CYS A 5 -4.72 12.46 5.12
N SER A 6 -3.95 13.55 5.02
CA SER A 6 -2.50 13.56 4.79
C SER A 6 -2.01 12.68 3.62
N PRO A 7 -2.36 13.00 2.35
CA PRO A 7 -1.73 12.38 1.19
C PRO A 7 -0.23 12.71 1.19
N MET A 8 0.62 11.69 1.07
CA MET A 8 2.08 11.85 1.16
C MET A 8 2.79 11.69 -0.19
N ASP A 9 2.35 10.73 -1.00
CA ASP A 9 2.99 10.40 -2.28
C ASP A 9 1.97 9.82 -3.26
N VAL A 10 2.31 9.86 -4.54
CA VAL A 10 1.45 9.43 -5.65
C VAL A 10 2.26 8.74 -6.73
N CYS A 11 1.74 7.65 -7.29
CA CYS A 11 2.33 7.00 -8.45
C CYS A 11 1.28 6.58 -9.47
N VAL A 12 1.63 6.66 -10.75
CA VAL A 12 0.81 6.13 -11.85
C VAL A 12 1.30 4.73 -12.21
N VAL A 13 0.38 3.77 -12.30
CA VAL A 13 0.70 2.41 -12.74
C VAL A 13 0.80 2.37 -14.27
N PRO A 14 1.98 2.03 -14.83
CA PRO A 14 2.14 1.97 -16.28
C PRO A 14 1.19 0.96 -16.94
N GLY A 15 0.62 1.37 -18.08
CA GLY A 15 -0.20 0.53 -18.94
C GLY A 15 -1.66 0.31 -18.51
N ILE A 16 -2.10 0.81 -17.35
CA ILE A 16 -3.51 0.67 -16.89
C ILE A 16 -4.12 1.97 -16.34
N GLU A 17 -3.48 3.13 -16.57
CA GLU A 17 -3.99 4.46 -16.20
C GLU A 17 -4.56 4.55 -14.77
N LEU A 18 -3.89 3.88 -13.82
CA LEU A 18 -4.30 3.84 -12.41
C LEU A 18 -3.41 4.76 -11.60
N LEU A 19 -3.99 5.78 -10.98
CA LEU A 19 -3.33 6.61 -9.97
C LEU A 19 -3.43 5.93 -8.61
N ILE A 20 -2.32 5.84 -7.88
CA ILE A 20 -2.26 5.36 -6.50
C ILE A 20 -1.80 6.50 -5.61
N VAL A 21 -2.41 6.66 -4.43
CA VAL A 21 -2.04 7.66 -3.43
C VAL A 21 -1.75 6.97 -2.09
N ALA A 22 -0.62 7.29 -1.49
CA ALA A 22 -0.31 6.92 -0.11
C ALA A 22 -0.99 7.91 0.85
N MET A 23 -1.94 7.42 1.66
CA MET A 23 -2.72 8.23 2.59
C MET A 23 -2.29 7.93 4.03
N ALA A 24 -1.26 8.63 4.51
CA ALA A 24 -0.67 8.40 5.82
C ALA A 24 -1.69 8.63 6.95
N GLY A 25 -2.43 9.73 6.88
CA GLY A 25 -3.33 10.15 7.97
C GLY A 25 -4.55 9.25 8.16
N SER A 26 -4.78 8.30 7.25
CA SER A 26 -5.82 7.28 7.38
C SER A 26 -5.30 5.85 7.29
N ASN A 27 -3.97 5.64 7.33
CA ASN A 27 -3.34 4.32 7.26
C ASN A 27 -3.81 3.47 6.06
N GLN A 28 -3.88 4.09 4.88
CA GLN A 28 -4.48 3.48 3.70
C GLN A 28 -3.73 3.82 2.41
N LEU A 29 -3.95 2.98 1.40
CA LEU A 29 -3.61 3.27 0.00
C LEU A 29 -4.91 3.44 -0.78
N TRP A 30 -4.93 4.48 -1.59
CA TRP A 30 -6.09 4.87 -2.37
C TRP A 30 -5.78 4.78 -3.86
N LYS A 31 -6.80 4.56 -4.68
CA LYS A 31 -6.66 4.46 -6.13
C LYS A 31 -7.74 5.22 -6.88
N MET A 32 -7.41 5.65 -8.09
CA MET A 32 -8.31 6.30 -9.02
C MET A 32 -7.99 5.85 -10.45
N ALA A 33 -8.99 5.38 -11.18
CA ALA A 33 -8.85 5.10 -12.60
C ALA A 33 -8.94 6.42 -13.37
N MET A 34 -7.92 6.74 -14.18
CA MET A 34 -7.82 8.02 -14.89
C MET A 34 -8.46 7.98 -16.28
N ASP A 35 -8.80 6.78 -16.78
CA ASP A 35 -9.44 6.57 -18.09
C ASP A 35 -10.97 6.72 -18.04
N ARG A 36 -11.55 6.89 -16.85
CA ARG A 36 -13.01 6.92 -16.64
C ARG A 36 -13.49 8.34 -16.40
N MET A 37 -14.69 8.64 -16.90
CA MET A 37 -15.39 9.91 -16.60
C MET A 37 -15.73 10.10 -15.11
N ASP A 38 -15.65 9.05 -14.29
CA ASP A 38 -15.87 9.10 -12.85
C ASP A 38 -14.53 8.92 -12.13
N GLU A 39 -13.76 10.01 -12.08
CA GLU A 39 -12.43 10.14 -11.45
C GLU A 39 -12.53 10.11 -9.92
N ARG A 40 -13.08 9.02 -9.38
CA ARG A 40 -13.28 8.88 -7.94
C ARG A 40 -12.09 8.21 -7.28
N LEU A 41 -11.46 8.93 -6.35
CA LEU A 41 -10.45 8.37 -5.47
C LEU A 41 -11.12 7.52 -4.38
N VAL A 42 -10.73 6.25 -4.29
CA VAL A 42 -11.28 5.28 -3.32
C VAL A 42 -10.17 4.53 -2.59
N SER A 43 -10.35 4.29 -1.29
CA SER A 43 -9.48 3.38 -0.54
C SER A 43 -9.59 1.97 -1.13
N PHE A 44 -8.47 1.30 -1.35
CA PHE A 44 -8.44 -0.09 -1.82
C PHE A 44 -7.58 -1.01 -0.96
N SER A 45 -6.62 -0.46 -0.21
CA SER A 45 -5.77 -1.20 0.71
C SER A 45 -5.69 -0.49 2.05
N GLY A 46 -5.80 -1.21 3.16
CA GLY A 46 -5.85 -0.63 4.50
C GLY A 46 -7.26 -0.54 5.07
N ASN A 47 -7.46 -1.10 6.27
CA ASN A 47 -8.71 -0.96 7.02
C ASN A 47 -8.76 0.30 7.92
N GLY A 48 -7.65 1.04 8.02
CA GLY A 48 -7.51 2.26 8.82
C GLY A 48 -6.81 2.08 10.19
N SER A 49 -6.64 0.84 10.67
CA SER A 49 -5.82 0.55 11.85
C SER A 49 -4.35 0.87 11.58
N GLU A 50 -3.66 1.45 12.57
CA GLU A 50 -2.23 1.76 12.51
C GLU A 50 -1.40 0.56 13.00
N ARG A 51 -1.13 -0.39 12.10
CA ARG A 51 -0.47 -1.68 12.41
C ARG A 51 0.29 -2.20 11.19
N ARG A 52 1.17 -3.18 11.38
CA ARG A 52 1.88 -3.89 10.31
C ARG A 52 1.25 -5.25 10.04
N LEU A 53 0.12 -5.29 9.33
CA LEU A 53 -0.56 -6.55 9.00
C LEU A 53 -0.64 -6.77 7.50
N ASP A 54 0.04 -7.81 7.02
CA ASP A 54 -0.11 -8.32 5.66
C ASP A 54 -1.37 -9.19 5.56
N SER A 55 -1.95 -9.24 4.36
CA SER A 55 -3.19 -9.96 4.11
C SER A 55 -3.30 -10.41 2.66
N SER A 56 -3.99 -11.53 2.44
CA SER A 56 -4.37 -11.99 1.10
C SER A 56 -5.42 -11.10 0.42
N SER A 57 -6.01 -10.15 1.17
CA SER A 57 -6.93 -9.13 0.67
C SER A 57 -6.46 -7.74 1.11
N ALA A 58 -6.19 -6.84 0.15
CA ALA A 58 -5.75 -5.48 0.44
C ALA A 58 -6.67 -4.73 1.43
N ALA A 59 -7.98 -4.90 1.32
CA ALA A 59 -8.94 -4.23 2.19
C ALA A 59 -8.82 -4.63 3.68
N ARG A 60 -8.15 -5.77 3.97
CA ARG A 60 -7.87 -6.25 5.33
C ARG A 60 -6.43 -6.03 5.76
N ALA A 61 -5.57 -5.52 4.88
CA ALA A 61 -4.24 -5.10 5.27
C ALA A 61 -4.36 -3.95 6.28
N GLU A 62 -3.37 -3.82 7.13
CA GLU A 62 -3.23 -2.69 8.05
C GLU A 62 -1.88 -2.05 7.76
N TRP A 63 -1.87 -0.74 7.60
CA TRP A 63 -0.68 0.07 7.31
C TRP A 63 -0.41 0.97 8.50
N ALA A 64 0.80 1.49 8.60
CA ALA A 64 1.20 2.41 9.64
C ALA A 64 1.89 3.63 9.01
N GLN A 65 1.05 4.61 8.66
CA GLN A 65 1.43 5.85 7.98
C GLN A 65 2.27 5.63 6.71
N PRO A 66 1.68 5.02 5.66
CA PRO A 66 2.38 4.83 4.39
C PRO A 66 2.75 6.19 3.79
N SER A 67 4.03 6.38 3.47
CA SER A 67 4.56 7.69 3.08
C SER A 67 5.06 7.78 1.64
N SER A 68 5.51 6.67 1.04
CA SER A 68 5.96 6.65 -0.35
C SER A 68 5.51 5.39 -1.08
N VAL A 69 5.26 5.52 -2.38
CA VAL A 69 4.79 4.45 -3.27
C VAL A 69 5.55 4.45 -4.59
N VAL A 70 5.95 3.26 -5.06
CA VAL A 70 6.56 3.10 -6.38
C VAL A 70 6.11 1.80 -7.02
N VAL A 71 5.94 1.80 -8.34
CA VAL A 71 5.61 0.58 -9.09
C VAL A 71 6.91 -0.07 -9.56
N SER A 72 7.05 -1.35 -9.26
CA SER A 72 8.12 -2.22 -9.75
C SER A 72 7.52 -3.40 -10.51
N SER A 73 8.30 -3.97 -11.42
CA SER A 73 8.09 -5.33 -11.88
C SER A 73 8.69 -6.30 -10.84
N SER A 74 8.01 -7.41 -10.57
CA SER A 74 8.46 -8.41 -9.62
C SER A 74 9.81 -9.00 -10.02
N SER A 75 10.66 -9.25 -9.01
CA SER A 75 11.96 -9.88 -9.18
C SER A 75 11.93 -11.41 -9.02
N ASP A 76 10.75 -11.99 -8.80
CA ASP A 76 10.57 -13.44 -8.53
C ASP A 76 10.41 -14.32 -9.78
N GLY A 77 10.66 -13.76 -10.97
CA GLY A 77 10.63 -14.49 -12.25
C GLY A 77 9.24 -14.60 -12.89
N GLU A 78 8.18 -14.14 -12.22
CA GLU A 78 6.89 -13.90 -12.84
C GLU A 78 6.74 -12.40 -13.11
N GLU A 79 6.51 -11.99 -14.36
CA GLU A 79 6.27 -10.58 -14.69
C GLU A 79 4.94 -10.13 -14.08
N ARG A 80 5.01 -9.62 -12.85
CA ARG A 80 3.89 -9.07 -12.09
C ARG A 80 4.23 -7.66 -11.64
N ARG A 81 3.26 -6.76 -11.70
CA ARG A 81 3.37 -5.41 -11.16
C ARG A 81 3.18 -5.45 -9.66
N GLU A 82 4.15 -4.91 -8.96
CA GLU A 82 4.12 -4.71 -7.52
C GLU A 82 4.13 -3.22 -7.22
N LEU A 83 3.24 -2.81 -6.34
CA LEU A 83 3.33 -1.51 -5.69
C LEU A 83 4.18 -1.68 -4.44
N LEU A 84 5.40 -1.16 -4.44
CA LEU A 84 6.23 -1.08 -3.24
C LEU A 84 5.82 0.15 -2.43
N VAL A 85 5.79 -0.01 -1.11
CA VAL A 85 5.29 0.97 -0.16
C VAL A 85 6.30 1.11 0.98
N ALA A 86 6.71 2.34 1.26
CA ALA A 86 7.39 2.67 2.51
C ALA A 86 6.34 2.86 3.60
N ASP A 87 6.26 1.90 4.53
CA ASP A 87 5.32 1.90 5.66
C ASP A 87 6.05 2.40 6.90
N THR A 88 5.96 3.71 7.13
CA THR A 88 6.94 4.47 7.93
C THR A 88 6.95 4.06 9.39
N GLU A 89 5.79 4.05 10.04
CA GLU A 89 5.70 3.78 11.47
C GLU A 89 5.94 2.31 11.78
N SER A 90 5.72 1.41 10.82
CA SER A 90 6.08 0.00 10.97
C SER A 90 7.55 -0.29 10.63
N ASN A 91 8.30 0.71 10.17
CA ASN A 91 9.71 0.60 9.79
C ASN A 91 9.94 -0.51 8.76
N SER A 92 9.04 -0.60 7.77
CA SER A 92 9.06 -1.69 6.80
C SER A 92 8.84 -1.23 5.36
N ILE A 93 9.41 -1.99 4.43
CA ILE A 93 9.08 -1.94 3.00
C ILE A 93 8.14 -3.10 2.71
N ARG A 94 7.00 -2.79 2.13
CA ARG A 94 5.93 -3.74 1.87
C ARG A 94 5.48 -3.63 0.42
N SER A 95 4.78 -4.63 -0.09
CA SER A 95 4.27 -4.63 -1.44
C SER A 95 2.81 -4.99 -1.53
N VAL A 96 2.16 -4.52 -2.60
CA VAL A 96 0.83 -4.93 -3.04
C VAL A 96 0.95 -5.50 -4.46
N CYS A 97 0.49 -6.74 -4.67
CA CYS A 97 0.46 -7.34 -6.02
C CYS A 97 -0.72 -6.77 -6.81
N LEU A 98 -0.45 -6.01 -7.87
CA LEU A 98 -1.47 -5.29 -8.65
C LEU A 98 -2.19 -6.16 -9.67
N ASP A 99 -1.60 -7.28 -10.07
CA ASP A 99 -2.14 -8.19 -11.10
C ASP A 99 -3.03 -9.30 -10.51
N HIS A 100 -3.25 -9.31 -9.20
CA HIS A 100 -4.12 -10.27 -8.53
C HIS A 100 -5.44 -9.61 -8.09
N SER A 101 -6.56 -10.31 -8.27
CA SER A 101 -7.92 -9.77 -8.04
C SER A 101 -8.15 -9.19 -6.64
N ASN A 102 -7.53 -9.78 -5.61
CA ASN A 102 -7.63 -9.34 -4.22
C ASN A 102 -6.50 -8.43 -3.74
N PHE A 103 -5.53 -8.09 -4.60
CA PHE A 103 -4.39 -7.23 -4.25
C PHE A 103 -3.66 -7.67 -2.97
N PRO A 104 -3.15 -8.91 -2.89
CA PRO A 104 -2.52 -9.40 -1.67
C PRO A 104 -1.30 -8.54 -1.34
N THR A 105 -1.07 -8.38 -0.04
CA THR A 105 0.02 -7.59 0.52
C THR A 105 1.05 -8.49 1.17
N ARG A 106 2.31 -8.08 1.15
CA ARG A 106 3.38 -8.76 1.88
C ARG A 106 4.47 -7.78 2.29
N THR A 107 5.19 -8.12 3.34
CA THR A 107 6.39 -7.41 3.74
C THR A 107 7.59 -7.93 2.97
N ILE A 108 8.41 -7.00 2.47
CA ILE A 108 9.66 -7.28 1.76
C ILE A 108 10.83 -7.21 2.72
N ALA A 109 10.87 -6.19 3.58
CA ALA A 109 11.92 -6.01 4.58
C ALA A 109 11.44 -5.15 5.75
N GLY A 110 12.08 -5.32 6.92
CA GLY A 110 11.84 -4.51 8.12
C GLY A 110 10.56 -4.85 8.90
N GLY A 111 10.39 -4.19 10.04
CA GLY A 111 9.30 -4.39 10.99
C GLY A 111 9.35 -5.72 11.77
N ASP A 112 8.46 -5.85 12.75
CA ASP A 112 8.34 -7.07 13.56
C ASP A 112 7.60 -8.16 12.77
N PRO A 113 8.20 -9.34 12.50
CA PRO A 113 7.57 -10.39 11.73
C PRO A 113 6.48 -11.16 12.49
N LEU A 114 6.46 -11.09 13.82
CA LEU A 114 5.59 -11.89 14.68
C LEU A 114 4.41 -11.08 15.25
N PHE A 115 4.63 -9.80 15.55
CA PHE A 115 3.66 -8.95 16.25
C PHE A 115 3.25 -7.74 15.40
N PRO A 116 2.09 -7.78 14.73
CA PRO A 116 1.59 -6.67 13.90
C PRO A 116 1.43 -5.34 14.63
N ASP A 117 1.23 -5.38 15.95
CA ASP A 117 1.04 -4.20 16.79
C ASP A 117 2.37 -3.57 17.25
N ASN A 118 3.51 -4.25 17.00
CA ASN A 118 4.82 -3.73 17.35
C ASN A 118 5.37 -2.81 16.25
N LEU A 119 5.10 -1.52 16.38
CA LEU A 119 5.63 -0.47 15.51
C LEU A 119 7.06 -0.02 15.90
N PHE A 120 7.60 -0.53 17.01
CA PHE A 120 8.91 -0.12 17.53
C PHE A 120 10.06 -1.05 17.11
N ALA A 121 9.84 -1.89 16.10
CA ALA A 121 10.85 -2.77 15.54
C ALA A 121 11.72 -2.03 14.50
N PHE A 122 12.54 -1.10 14.98
CA PHE A 122 13.50 -0.31 14.20
C PHE A 122 14.94 -0.48 14.68
N GLY A 123 15.91 -0.19 13.82
CA GLY A 123 17.34 -0.27 14.07
C GLY A 123 18.16 0.00 12.81
N ASP A 124 19.49 -0.07 12.93
CA ASP A 124 20.49 -0.02 11.85
C ASP A 124 21.54 -1.12 12.10
#